data_AF-A0A8H6A004-F1
#
_entry.id   AF-A0A8H6A004-F1
#
_cell.length_a   1.000
_cell.length_b   1.000
_cell.length_c   1.000
_cell.angle_alpha   90.00
_cell.angle_beta   90.00
_cell.angle_gamma   90.00
#
_symmetry.space_group_name_H-M   'P 1'
#
loop_
_entity.id
_entity.type
_entity.pdbx_description
1 polymer ?
#
loop_
_entity_poly.entity_id
_entity_poly.type
_entity_poly.pdbx_seq_one_letter_code
_entity_poly.pdbx_strand_id
1 'polypeptide(L)'
;MASTLPRLATRSIYITTTPNPRSLTESKQILSALQKFGEVVTFRNLKYDTTNTSQTSRSILAIFESPSSASQAIASSPLTIPLSQPQSQSQLHPPSEPGRPSPDPWASAETALNSARTHLTCTIQPSRHNHESALRRNPFHTTFRVSGTDYQAKDLVRTGIPLKELADEPMARKQHVPLRVKRKVQGENERLGATSLMGLYESGLREVD
;
A
#
# COMPACT_ATOMS: atom_id res chain seq x y z
N MET A 1 17.58 7.19 -17.49
CA MET A 1 16.83 7.21 -16.22
C MET A 1 17.66 6.49 -15.15
N ALA A 2 18.25 7.22 -14.20
CA ALA A 2 18.99 6.60 -13.09
C ALA A 2 18.03 5.76 -12.23
N SER A 3 18.41 4.53 -11.91
CA SER A 3 17.55 3.59 -11.18
C SER A 3 17.17 4.16 -9.80
N THR A 4 15.90 4.51 -9.61
CA THR A 4 15.35 4.97 -8.31
C THR A 4 15.14 3.82 -7.32
N LEU A 5 15.25 2.58 -7.80
CA LEU A 5 14.97 1.34 -7.08
C LEU A 5 15.99 1.01 -5.97
N PRO A 6 17.32 1.18 -6.16
CA PRO A 6 18.31 0.97 -5.09
C PRO A 6 18.13 1.99 -3.97
N ARG A 7 17.77 3.24 -4.31
CA ARG A 7 17.49 4.28 -3.32
C ARG A 7 16.27 3.92 -2.47
N LEU A 8 15.22 3.39 -3.09
CA LEU A 8 14.02 2.90 -2.40
C LEU A 8 14.35 1.80 -1.39
N ALA A 9 15.21 0.84 -1.73
CA ALA A 9 15.60 -0.23 -0.81
C ALA A 9 16.25 0.32 0.48
N THR A 10 17.17 1.28 0.37
CA THR A 10 17.84 1.90 1.53
C THR A 10 16.93 2.76 2.41
N ARG A 11 15.82 3.26 1.85
CA ARG A 11 14.82 4.07 2.56
C ARG A 11 13.69 3.22 3.18
N SER A 12 13.65 1.94 2.86
CA SER A 12 12.54 1.06 3.20
C SER A 12 12.85 0.20 4.41
N ILE A 13 11.89 0.13 5.33
CA ILE A 13 11.96 -0.68 6.54
C ILE A 13 10.80 -1.66 6.61
N TYR A 14 11.05 -2.79 7.26
CA TYR A 14 10.07 -3.82 7.55
C TYR A 14 9.83 -3.85 9.06
N ILE A 15 8.56 -3.82 9.44
CA ILE A 15 8.15 -3.71 10.84
C ILE A 15 7.26 -4.89 11.19
N THR A 16 7.62 -5.58 12.28
CA THR A 16 6.78 -6.58 12.92
C THR A 16 6.37 -6.07 14.28
N THR A 17 5.11 -6.30 14.65
CA THR A 17 4.57 -5.82 15.91
C THR A 17 4.15 -6.99 16.78
N THR A 18 4.58 -6.97 18.02
CA THR A 18 4.18 -7.90 19.06
C THR A 18 3.52 -7.11 20.19
N PRO A 19 2.21 -7.27 20.39
CA PRO A 19 1.30 -8.09 19.61
C PRO A 19 0.87 -7.45 18.27
N ASN A 20 0.31 -8.24 17.34
CA ASN A 20 -0.15 -7.73 16.04
C ASN A 20 -1.20 -6.62 16.17
N PRO A 21 -1.12 -5.54 15.36
CA PRO A 21 -2.08 -4.46 15.38
C PRO A 21 -3.45 -4.93 14.90
N ARG A 22 -4.50 -4.61 15.67
CA ARG A 22 -5.88 -5.01 15.39
C ARG A 22 -6.71 -3.89 14.78
N SER A 23 -6.34 -2.63 15.01
CA SER A 23 -7.10 -1.46 14.57
C SER A 23 -6.27 -0.48 13.74
N LEU A 24 -6.96 0.40 13.02
CA LEU A 24 -6.32 1.53 12.32
C LEU A 24 -5.72 2.53 13.30
N THR A 25 -6.33 2.70 14.49
CA THR A 25 -5.81 3.60 15.54
C THR A 25 -4.43 3.16 16.02
N GLU A 26 -4.25 1.87 16.28
CA GLU A 26 -2.95 1.29 16.61
C GLU A 26 -1.93 1.50 15.48
N SER A 27 -2.35 1.28 14.23
CA SER A 27 -1.49 1.50 13.07
C SER A 27 -1.09 2.97 12.91
N LYS A 28 -1.98 3.92 13.22
CA LYS A 28 -1.69 5.36 13.24
C LYS A 28 -0.68 5.71 14.32
N GLN A 29 -0.78 5.12 15.52
CA GLN A 29 0.21 5.34 16.57
C GLN A 29 1.60 4.83 16.17
N ILE A 30 1.69 3.69 15.47
CA ILE A 30 2.93 3.23 14.85
C ILE A 30 3.48 4.24 13.85
N LEU A 31 2.63 4.74 12.94
CA LEU A 31 3.04 5.76 11.99
C LEU A 31 3.55 7.04 12.69
N SER A 32 2.84 7.54 13.70
CA SER A 32 3.25 8.71 14.47
C SER A 32 4.57 8.50 15.21
N ALA A 33 4.83 7.28 15.70
CA ALA A 33 6.12 6.95 16.30
C ALA A 33 7.26 6.95 15.27
N LEU A 34 7.03 6.42 14.07
CA LEU A 34 8.02 6.42 12.99
C LEU A 34 8.32 7.83 12.47
N GLN A 35 7.30 8.68 12.41
CA GLN A 35 7.44 10.06 11.95
C GLN A 35 8.40 10.90 12.80
N LYS A 36 8.71 10.46 14.03
CA LYS A 36 9.74 11.07 14.89
C LYS A 36 11.16 10.96 14.32
N PHE A 37 11.43 9.93 13.50
CA PHE A 37 12.73 9.72 12.84
C PHE A 37 12.83 10.44 11.50
N GLY A 38 11.70 10.91 10.96
CA GLY A 38 11.63 11.63 9.70
C GLY A 38 10.34 11.36 8.93
N GLU A 39 10.21 12.00 7.79
CA GLU A 39 9.02 11.89 6.96
C GLU A 39 8.84 10.47 6.39
N VAL A 40 7.66 9.89 6.60
CA VAL A 40 7.26 8.58 6.08
C VAL A 40 6.39 8.80 4.84
N VAL A 41 6.93 8.48 3.67
CA VAL A 41 6.28 8.67 2.36
C VAL A 41 5.25 7.60 2.10
N THR A 42 5.52 6.38 2.53
CA THR A 42 4.63 5.23 2.31
C THR A 42 4.55 4.42 3.57
N PHE A 43 3.33 4.10 3.98
CA PHE A 43 3.05 3.23 5.11
C PHE A 43 1.98 2.23 4.69
N ARG A 44 2.36 0.95 4.64
CA ARG A 44 1.52 -0.09 4.04
C ARG A 44 1.49 -1.34 4.90
N ASN A 45 0.28 -1.77 5.25
CA ASN A 45 0.06 -3.06 5.92
C ASN A 45 -0.01 -4.19 4.88
N LEU A 46 0.89 -5.17 5.00
CA LEU A 46 1.04 -6.26 4.04
C LEU A 46 -0.06 -7.31 4.11
N LYS A 47 -0.90 -7.30 5.16
CA LYS A 47 -2.11 -8.14 5.26
C LYS A 47 -3.09 -7.88 4.10
N TYR A 48 -3.14 -6.62 3.62
CA TYR A 48 -4.05 -6.19 2.56
C TYR A 48 -3.36 -6.17 1.19
N ASP A 49 -2.15 -6.72 1.08
CA ASP A 49 -1.48 -6.85 -0.20
C ASP A 49 -2.08 -8.02 -0.97
N THR A 50 -2.82 -7.71 -2.04
CA THR A 50 -3.44 -8.71 -2.92
C THR A 50 -2.43 -9.63 -3.60
N THR A 51 -1.15 -9.26 -3.59
CA THR A 51 -0.06 -10.03 -4.19
C THR A 51 0.78 -10.79 -3.17
N ASN A 52 0.44 -10.69 -1.88
CA ASN A 52 1.11 -11.42 -0.80
C ASN A 52 0.32 -12.69 -0.48
N THR A 53 0.87 -13.83 -0.87
CA THR A 53 0.25 -15.15 -0.65
C THR A 53 0.38 -15.61 0.81
N SER A 54 1.23 -14.97 1.61
CA SER A 54 1.43 -15.30 3.02
C SER A 54 0.36 -14.65 3.89
N GLN A 55 -0.71 -15.40 4.19
CA GLN A 55 -1.87 -14.92 4.96
C GLN A 55 -1.56 -14.54 6.43
N THR A 56 -0.39 -14.92 6.95
CA THR A 56 -0.09 -14.87 8.39
C THR A 56 0.65 -13.60 8.84
N SER A 57 1.37 -12.91 7.95
CA SER A 57 2.19 -11.76 8.37
C SER A 57 1.41 -10.46 8.30
N ARG A 58 0.92 -9.95 9.44
CA ARG A 58 0.38 -8.57 9.59
C ARG A 58 1.49 -7.52 9.68
N SER A 59 2.57 -7.74 8.96
CA SER A 59 3.75 -6.89 8.98
C SER A 59 3.50 -5.62 8.19
N ILE A 60 4.25 -4.58 8.52
CA ILE A 60 4.11 -3.26 7.93
C ILE A 60 5.38 -2.95 7.15
N LEU A 61 5.19 -2.44 5.93
CA LEU A 61 6.25 -1.87 5.11
C LEU A 61 6.15 -0.35 5.21
N ALA A 62 7.24 0.30 5.60
CA ALA A 62 7.32 1.76 5.60
C ALA A 62 8.51 2.22 4.75
N ILE A 63 8.34 3.34 4.05
CA ILE A 63 9.38 3.96 3.21
C ILE A 63 9.54 5.40 3.67
N PHE A 64 10.73 5.77 4.13
CA PHE A 64 11.07 7.12 4.54
C PHE A 64 11.44 8.00 3.35
N GLU A 65 11.45 9.33 3.55
CA GLU A 65 12.00 10.26 2.56
C GLU A 65 13.53 10.20 2.52
N SER A 66 14.18 10.06 3.67
CA SER A 66 15.63 9.98 3.77
C SER A 66 16.12 8.58 4.18
N PRO A 67 17.23 8.07 3.61
CA PRO A 67 17.88 6.85 4.11
C PRO A 67 18.44 6.99 5.53
N SER A 68 18.77 8.21 5.98
CA SER A 68 19.22 8.46 7.35
C SER A 68 18.10 8.19 8.36
N SER A 69 16.87 8.62 8.07
CA SER A 69 15.69 8.35 8.90
C SER A 69 15.41 6.86 9.02
N ALA A 70 15.52 6.12 7.92
CA ALA A 70 15.38 4.66 7.95
C ALA A 70 16.43 4.00 8.85
N SER A 71 17.69 4.45 8.75
CA SER A 71 18.80 3.92 9.56
C SER A 71 18.62 4.23 11.05
N GLN A 72 18.17 5.44 11.40
CA GLN A 72 17.86 5.82 12.79
C GLN A 72 16.69 5.01 13.37
N ALA A 73 15.64 4.78 12.57
CA ALA A 73 14.52 3.95 12.99
C ALA A 73 14.96 2.50 13.26
N ILE A 74 15.81 1.94 12.39
CA ILE A 74 16.40 0.59 12.59
C ILE A 74 17.26 0.56 13.85
N ALA A 75 18.12 1.57 14.06
CA ALA A 75 18.99 1.64 15.24
C ALA A 75 18.20 1.78 16.55
N SER A 76 16.99 2.35 16.49
CA SER A 76 16.08 2.50 17.63
C SER A 76 15.20 1.26 17.86
N SER A 77 15.37 0.20 17.08
CA SER A 77 14.64 -1.05 17.26
C SER A 77 15.14 -1.79 18.51
N PRO A 78 14.25 -2.34 19.35
CA PRO A 78 12.79 -2.33 19.24
C PRO A 78 12.14 -1.06 19.82
N LEU A 79 11.05 -0.59 19.19
CA LEU A 79 10.27 0.56 19.66
C LEU A 79 9.05 0.12 20.47
N THR A 80 8.91 0.67 21.68
CA THR A 80 7.71 0.48 22.51
C THR A 80 6.77 1.66 22.32
N ILE A 81 5.56 1.39 21.81
CA ILE A 81 4.53 2.40 21.57
C ILE A 81 3.40 2.19 22.58
N PRO A 82 3.08 3.19 23.42
CA PRO A 82 1.94 3.10 24.32
C PRO A 82 0.64 3.11 23.52
N LEU A 83 -0.23 2.15 23.79
CA LEU A 83 -1.59 2.17 23.28
C LEU A 83 -2.38 3.10 24.18
N SER A 84 -2.73 4.29 23.68
CA SER A 84 -3.73 5.11 24.34
C SER A 84 -5.02 4.31 24.41
N GLN A 85 -5.34 3.76 25.58
CA GLN A 85 -6.72 3.42 25.88
C GLN A 85 -7.53 4.70 25.63
N PRO A 86 -8.73 4.63 25.03
CA PRO A 86 -9.66 5.73 25.18
C PRO A 86 -9.75 5.93 26.69
N GLN A 87 -9.23 7.06 27.18
CA GLN A 87 -9.46 7.44 28.55
C GLN A 87 -10.97 7.37 28.69
N SER A 88 -11.46 6.44 29.51
CA SER A 88 -12.74 6.63 30.17
C SER A 88 -12.61 8.02 30.77
N GLN A 89 -13.17 9.02 30.09
CA GLN A 89 -13.33 10.31 30.69
C GLN A 89 -14.00 10.03 32.01
N SER A 90 -13.34 10.46 33.08
CA SER A 90 -13.96 10.56 34.39
C SER A 90 -15.14 11.52 34.23
N GLN A 91 -16.28 11.00 33.79
CA GLN A 91 -17.58 11.64 33.85
C GLN A 91 -18.44 10.71 34.68
N LEU A 92 -18.49 11.05 35.97
CA LEU A 92 -19.65 11.04 36.85
C LEU A 92 -20.80 10.13 36.38
N HIS A 93 -21.02 9.07 37.15
CA HIS A 93 -22.33 8.49 37.46
C HIS A 93 -23.52 9.37 36.99
N PRO A 94 -24.32 8.93 36.00
CA PRO A 94 -25.74 9.21 36.01
C PRO A 94 -26.42 8.19 36.95
N PRO A 95 -27.49 8.57 37.67
CA PRO A 95 -28.21 7.65 38.53
C PRO A 95 -28.83 6.51 37.71
N SER A 96 -28.80 5.32 38.30
CA SER A 96 -29.37 4.08 37.81
C SER A 96 -30.81 4.25 37.31
N GLU A 97 -31.06 4.08 36.01
CA GLU A 97 -32.38 3.72 35.51
C GLU A 97 -32.54 2.19 35.50
N PRO A 98 -33.56 1.62 36.16
CA PRO A 98 -33.78 0.18 36.21
C PRO A 98 -34.56 -0.27 34.97
N GLY A 99 -33.90 -0.94 34.02
CA GLY A 99 -34.66 -1.56 32.93
C GLY A 99 -33.93 -1.95 31.65
N ARG A 100 -32.68 -2.44 31.68
CA ARG A 100 -32.08 -3.05 30.48
C ARG A 100 -31.50 -4.43 30.77
N PRO A 101 -31.83 -5.46 29.97
CA PRO A 101 -31.38 -6.83 30.22
C PRO A 101 -29.85 -6.93 30.09
N SER A 102 -29.31 -7.80 30.93
CA SER A 102 -27.89 -8.14 31.13
C SER A 102 -27.04 -8.02 29.85
N PRO A 103 -25.82 -7.44 29.91
CA PRO A 103 -24.88 -7.56 28.80
C PRO A 103 -24.53 -9.04 28.61
N ASP A 104 -24.53 -9.50 27.35
CA ASP A 104 -24.12 -10.85 27.01
C ASP A 104 -22.75 -11.17 27.64
N PRO A 105 -22.59 -12.31 28.35
CA PRO A 105 -21.32 -12.71 28.96
C PRO A 105 -20.14 -12.73 27.96
N TRP A 106 -20.44 -12.96 26.68
CA TRP A 106 -19.46 -13.03 25.60
C TRP A 106 -18.90 -11.66 25.20
N ALA A 107 -19.73 -10.61 25.19
CA ALA A 107 -19.29 -9.24 24.85
C ALA A 107 -18.33 -8.67 25.91
N SER A 108 -18.48 -9.09 27.16
CA SER A 108 -17.62 -8.68 28.28
C SER A 108 -16.21 -9.29 28.18
N ALA A 109 -16.09 -10.52 27.69
CA ALA A 109 -14.81 -11.21 27.53
C ALA A 109 -13.94 -10.60 26.41
N GLU A 110 -14.55 -10.23 25.28
CA GLU A 110 -13.84 -9.57 24.16
C GLU A 110 -13.34 -8.16 24.56
N THR A 111 -14.12 -7.44 25.36
CA THR A 111 -13.75 -6.12 25.89
C THR A 111 -12.59 -6.23 26.89
N ALA A 112 -12.63 -7.21 27.79
CA ALA A 112 -11.54 -7.46 28.75
C ALA A 112 -10.21 -7.83 28.05
N LEU A 113 -10.25 -8.62 26.97
CA LEU A 113 -9.07 -9.00 26.21
C LEU A 113 -8.45 -7.82 25.43
N ASN A 114 -9.28 -6.86 24.99
CA ASN A 114 -8.81 -5.66 24.31
C ASN A 114 -8.24 -4.62 25.28
N SER A 115 -8.76 -4.53 26.50
CA SER A 115 -8.27 -3.58 27.53
C SER A 115 -6.91 -3.95 28.13
N ALA A 116 -6.45 -5.20 28.01
CA ALA A 116 -5.20 -5.65 28.61
C ALA A 116 -3.91 -5.20 27.87
N ARG A 117 -4.02 -4.74 26.62
CA ARG A 117 -2.84 -4.29 25.86
C ARG A 117 -2.53 -2.82 26.14
N THR A 118 -1.46 -2.57 26.88
CA THR A 118 -1.00 -1.22 27.20
C THR A 118 0.06 -0.70 26.23
N HIS A 119 0.75 -1.59 25.52
CA HIS A 119 1.84 -1.21 24.61
C HIS A 119 1.97 -2.18 23.43
N LEU A 120 2.57 -1.68 22.36
CA LEU A 120 3.00 -2.43 21.18
C LEU A 120 4.52 -2.36 21.09
N THR A 121 5.16 -3.52 20.99
CA THR A 121 6.59 -3.59 20.68
C THR A 121 6.76 -3.78 19.18
N CYS A 122 7.41 -2.83 18.52
CA CYS A 122 7.71 -2.86 17.10
C CYS A 122 9.19 -3.20 16.89
N THR A 123 9.45 -4.33 16.23
CA THR A 123 10.78 -4.69 15.77
C THR A 123 10.95 -4.16 14.35
N ILE A 124 11.98 -3.36 14.12
CA ILE A 124 12.27 -2.71 12.84
C ILE A 124 13.51 -3.36 12.23
N GLN A 125 13.38 -3.75 10.97
CA GLN A 125 14.45 -4.37 10.20
C GLN A 125 14.59 -3.69 8.83
N PRO A 126 15.76 -3.77 8.18
CA PRO A 126 15.89 -3.38 6.78
C PRO A 126 14.89 -4.12 5.90
N SER A 127 14.23 -3.41 4.98
CA SER A 127 13.30 -4.04 4.05
C SER A 127 14.03 -4.97 3.08
N ARG A 128 13.58 -6.22 3.00
CA ARG A 128 13.97 -7.17 1.93
C ARG A 128 13.01 -7.15 0.75
N HIS A 129 12.14 -6.14 0.67
CA HIS A 129 11.12 -6.05 -0.37
C HIS A 129 11.74 -5.74 -1.74
N ASN A 130 11.40 -6.56 -2.74
CA ASN A 130 11.81 -6.29 -4.11
C ASN A 130 10.85 -5.27 -4.76
N HIS A 131 11.20 -3.98 -4.62
CA HIS A 131 10.43 -2.85 -5.17
C HIS A 131 10.27 -2.92 -6.70
N GLU A 132 11.27 -3.44 -7.41
CA GLU A 132 11.24 -3.60 -8.87
C GLU A 132 10.18 -4.61 -9.30
N SER A 133 10.15 -5.77 -8.64
CA SER A 133 9.12 -6.79 -8.87
C SER A 133 7.73 -6.29 -8.50
N ALA A 134 7.60 -5.50 -7.44
CA ALA A 134 6.33 -4.89 -7.06
C ALA A 134 5.80 -3.92 -8.12
N LEU A 135 6.67 -3.04 -8.65
CA LEU A 135 6.31 -2.12 -9.74
C LEU A 135 5.91 -2.88 -11.01
N ARG A 136 6.67 -3.89 -11.42
CA ARG A 136 6.32 -4.75 -12.57
C ARG A 136 5.05 -5.58 -12.37
N ARG A 137 4.58 -5.77 -11.14
CA ARG A 137 3.29 -6.42 -10.87
C ARG A 137 2.13 -5.43 -10.89
N ASN A 138 2.37 -4.13 -10.75
CA ASN A 138 1.33 -3.12 -10.82
C ASN A 138 0.81 -2.98 -12.27
N PRO A 139 -0.49 -3.19 -12.54
CA PRO A 139 -1.07 -3.05 -13.88
C PRO A 139 -0.82 -1.68 -14.53
N PHE A 140 -0.71 -0.62 -13.72
CA PHE A 140 -0.54 0.77 -14.17
C PHE A 140 0.92 1.18 -14.40
N HIS A 141 1.90 0.36 -13.98
CA HIS A 141 3.33 0.58 -14.26
C HIS A 141 3.87 -0.44 -15.27
N THR A 142 3.00 -1.11 -15.99
CA THR A 142 3.33 -2.07 -17.04
C THR A 142 2.49 -1.78 -18.28
N THR A 143 2.55 -2.67 -19.27
CA THR A 143 1.70 -2.62 -20.46
C THR A 143 0.22 -2.59 -20.13
N PHE A 144 -0.50 -1.68 -20.76
CA PHE A 144 -1.96 -1.61 -20.79
C PHE A 144 -2.50 -2.44 -21.95
N ARG A 145 -3.75 -2.90 -21.83
CA ARG A 145 -4.44 -3.61 -22.91
C ARG A 145 -5.29 -2.61 -23.66
N VAL A 146 -4.98 -2.37 -24.93
CA VAL A 146 -5.86 -1.63 -25.83
C VAL A 146 -7.06 -2.53 -26.15
N SER A 147 -8.27 -2.08 -25.83
CA SER A 147 -9.47 -2.82 -26.18
C SER A 147 -9.82 -2.58 -27.65
N GLY A 148 -9.53 -3.56 -28.52
CA GLY A 148 -9.83 -3.48 -29.96
C GLY A 148 -11.23 -3.95 -30.35
N THR A 149 -12.00 -4.52 -29.43
CA THR A 149 -13.31 -5.12 -29.70
C THR A 149 -14.48 -4.18 -29.42
N ASP A 150 -14.27 -3.17 -28.59
CA ASP A 150 -15.31 -2.25 -28.15
C ASP A 150 -15.78 -1.34 -29.29
N TYR A 151 -17.09 -1.07 -29.34
CA TYR A 151 -17.69 -0.26 -30.39
C TYR A 151 -17.13 1.17 -30.41
N GLN A 152 -16.82 1.70 -29.24
CA GLN A 152 -16.19 3.02 -29.05
C GLN A 152 -14.80 3.07 -29.70
N ALA A 153 -13.97 2.05 -29.51
CA ALA A 153 -12.65 1.96 -30.11
C ALA A 153 -12.74 1.82 -31.64
N LYS A 154 -13.70 1.04 -32.14
CA LYS A 154 -13.94 0.88 -33.58
C LYS A 154 -14.46 2.16 -34.24
N ASP A 155 -15.33 2.91 -33.55
CA ASP A 155 -15.89 4.16 -34.06
C ASP A 155 -14.82 5.26 -34.09
N LEU A 156 -13.98 5.38 -33.05
CA LEU A 156 -12.82 6.29 -33.03
C LEU A 156 -11.81 6.00 -34.15
N VAL A 157 -11.55 4.71 -34.45
CA VAL A 157 -10.68 4.34 -35.57
C VAL A 157 -11.31 4.70 -36.91
N ARG A 158 -12.63 4.58 -37.04
CA ARG A 158 -13.38 4.85 -38.28
C ARG A 158 -13.49 6.35 -38.60
N THR A 159 -13.49 7.23 -37.59
CA THR A 159 -13.49 8.69 -37.80
C THR A 159 -12.19 9.24 -38.35
N GLY A 160 -11.19 8.39 -38.63
CA GLY A 160 -9.92 8.81 -39.22
C GLY A 160 -8.99 9.52 -38.23
N ILE A 161 -9.22 9.33 -36.93
CA ILE A 161 -8.33 9.77 -35.85
C ILE A 161 -7.49 8.56 -35.42
N PRO A 162 -6.33 8.28 -36.04
CA PRO A 162 -5.44 7.26 -35.54
C PRO A 162 -4.57 7.89 -34.46
N LEU A 163 -5.14 8.30 -33.33
CA LEU A 163 -4.32 8.46 -32.15
C LEU A 163 -4.26 7.08 -31.51
N LYS A 164 -3.14 6.39 -31.77
CA LYS A 164 -2.76 5.04 -31.36
C LYS A 164 -2.84 4.80 -29.83
N GLU A 165 -3.29 5.81 -29.10
CA GLU A 165 -3.29 5.96 -27.64
C GLU A 165 -4.64 6.43 -27.07
N LEU A 166 -5.66 6.69 -27.90
CA LEU A 166 -6.85 7.44 -27.44
C LEU A 166 -8.01 6.60 -26.91
N ALA A 167 -7.82 5.31 -26.66
CA ALA A 167 -8.87 4.43 -26.14
C ALA A 167 -8.40 3.72 -24.86
N ASP A 168 -8.33 4.47 -23.76
CA ASP A 168 -8.18 3.92 -22.41
C ASP A 168 -9.43 4.27 -21.58
N GLU A 169 -10.37 3.33 -21.49
CA GLU A 169 -11.24 3.23 -20.31
C GLU A 169 -10.44 2.51 -19.22
N PRO A 170 -10.26 3.09 -18.02
CA PRO A 170 -9.61 2.40 -16.93
C PRO A 170 -10.52 1.25 -16.47
N MET A 171 -10.33 0.05 -17.02
CA MET A 171 -11.04 -1.12 -16.52
C MET A 171 -10.72 -1.31 -15.04
N ALA A 172 -11.72 -0.95 -14.26
CA ALA A 172 -11.82 -1.08 -12.82
C ALA A 172 -11.76 -2.57 -12.45
N ARG A 173 -10.58 -3.01 -12.03
CA ARG A 173 -10.30 -3.82 -10.83
C ARG A 173 -8.89 -4.39 -10.95
N LYS A 174 -8.11 -4.25 -9.89
CA LYS A 174 -6.76 -4.83 -9.76
C LYS A 174 -6.86 -6.36 -9.74
N GLN A 175 -7.02 -6.99 -10.89
CA GLN A 175 -6.93 -8.44 -11.00
C GLN A 175 -5.46 -8.84 -11.16
N HIS A 176 -5.06 -9.87 -10.43
CA HIS A 176 -3.72 -10.43 -10.55
C HIS A 176 -3.57 -11.11 -11.91
N VAL A 177 -2.73 -10.55 -12.78
CA VAL A 177 -2.36 -11.14 -14.07
C VAL A 177 -1.00 -11.82 -13.94
N PRO A 178 -0.88 -13.14 -14.24
CA PRO A 178 0.39 -13.85 -14.18
C PRO A 178 1.47 -13.21 -15.07
N LEU A 179 2.72 -13.22 -14.59
CA LEU A 179 3.87 -12.60 -15.27
C LEU A 179 4.09 -13.09 -16.71
N ARG A 180 3.78 -14.36 -17.00
CA ARG A 180 3.88 -14.93 -18.36
C ARG A 180 2.90 -14.25 -19.33
N VAL A 181 1.68 -13.98 -18.88
CA VAL A 181 0.67 -13.27 -19.67
C VAL A 181 1.08 -11.83 -19.86
N LYS A 182 1.59 -11.16 -18.82
CA LYS A 182 2.14 -9.81 -18.93
C LYS A 182 3.29 -9.72 -19.95
N ARG A 183 4.24 -10.66 -19.93
CA ARG A 183 5.34 -10.70 -20.91
C ARG A 183 4.84 -10.88 -22.34
N LYS A 184 3.81 -11.72 -22.55
CA LYS A 184 3.19 -11.91 -23.87
C LYS A 184 2.54 -10.62 -24.37
N VAL A 185 1.73 -9.97 -23.51
CA VAL A 185 1.10 -8.67 -23.81
C VAL A 185 2.16 -7.61 -24.09
N GLN A 186 3.26 -7.61 -23.32
CA GLN A 186 4.35 -6.68 -23.53
C GLN A 186 5.03 -6.84 -24.89
N GLY A 187 5.31 -8.08 -25.32
CA GLY A 187 5.84 -8.32 -26.66
C GLY A 187 4.87 -7.92 -27.78
N GLU A 188 3.56 -8.12 -27.59
CA GLU A 188 2.56 -7.64 -28.54
C GLU A 188 2.49 -6.11 -28.59
N ASN A 189 2.56 -5.44 -27.44
CA ASN A 189 2.58 -3.99 -27.34
C ASN A 189 3.85 -3.39 -27.96
N GLU A 190 5.03 -3.98 -27.75
CA GLU A 190 6.28 -3.56 -28.40
C GLU A 190 6.18 -3.69 -29.92
N ARG A 191 5.63 -4.81 -30.43
CA ARG A 191 5.36 -5.00 -31.86
C ARG A 191 4.39 -3.95 -32.41
N LEU A 192 3.42 -3.55 -31.60
CA LEU A 192 2.46 -2.51 -31.93
C LEU A 192 3.00 -1.11 -31.63
N GLY A 193 4.21 -0.93 -31.10
CA GLY A 193 4.78 0.37 -30.73
C GLY A 193 4.09 1.08 -29.55
N ALA A 194 3.33 0.36 -28.73
CA ALA A 194 2.60 0.85 -27.56
C ALA A 194 3.38 0.56 -26.26
N THR A 195 4.58 1.12 -26.13
CA THR A 195 5.55 0.76 -25.07
C THR A 195 5.25 1.42 -23.73
N SER A 196 5.08 2.74 -23.70
CA SER A 196 4.85 3.53 -22.47
C SER A 196 4.22 4.88 -22.81
N LEU A 197 3.12 5.22 -22.13
CA LEU A 197 2.49 6.55 -22.25
C LEU A 197 3.47 7.70 -21.88
N MET A 198 4.35 7.49 -20.90
CA MET A 198 5.39 8.47 -20.56
C MET A 198 6.47 8.56 -21.62
N GLY A 199 6.82 7.45 -22.26
CA GLY A 199 7.79 7.46 -23.37
C GLY A 199 7.24 8.22 -24.57
N LEU A 200 5.95 8.11 -24.81
CA LEU A 200 5.28 8.78 -25.92
C LEU A 200 5.09 10.28 -25.67
N TYR A 201 4.73 10.64 -24.45
CA TYR A 201 4.76 12.03 -23.98
C TYR A 201 6.15 12.68 -24.14
N GLU A 202 7.21 11.98 -23.71
CA GLU A 202 8.59 12.47 -23.86
C GLU A 202 9.04 12.57 -25.32
N SER A 203 8.59 11.67 -26.22
CA SER A 203 8.89 11.79 -27.65
C SER A 203 8.16 12.94 -28.32
N GLY A 204 6.89 13.18 -27.96
CA GLY A 204 6.13 14.31 -28.48
C GLY A 204 6.71 15.66 -28.07
N LEU A 205 7.35 15.75 -26.90
CA LEU A 205 8.10 16.93 -26.47
C LEU A 205 9.40 17.16 -27.26
N ARG A 206 9.94 16.15 -27.94
CA ARG A 206 11.18 16.26 -28.73
C ARG A 206 10.95 16.53 -30.21
N GLU A 207 9.72 16.36 -30.71
CA GLU A 207 9.38 16.62 -32.12
C GLU A 207 8.97 18.08 -32.39
N VAL A 208 9.01 18.96 -31.38
CA VAL A 208 8.62 20.39 -31.49
C VAL A 208 9.82 21.32 -31.74
N ASP A 209 11.03 20.77 -31.98
CA ASP A 209 12.20 21.51 -32.48
C ASP A 209 12.53 21.16 -33.94
#